data_AF-A0AAD8N2G5-F1
#
_entry.id   AF-A0AAD8N2G5-F1
#
_cell.length_a   1.000
_cell.length_b   1.000
_cell.length_c   1.000
_cell.angle_alpha   90.00
_cell.angle_beta   90.00
_cell.angle_gamma   90.00
#
_symmetry.space_group_name_H-M   'P 1'
#
loop_
_entity.id
_entity.type
_entity.pdbx_description
1 polymer ?
#
loop_
_entity_poly.entity_id
_entity_poly.type
_entity_poly.pdbx_seq_one_letter_code
_entity_poly.pdbx_strand_id
1 'polypeptide(L)'
;MKIEEQAQSTTKKQTHTHIKGLGLETNGTAIPLAAGFVGQSAASEASGLVVDMIRQKKMAGRALLFAGPGTGKTALALGISQELASKVPFCPQWLDQKCIHQR
;
A
#
# COMPACT_ATOMS: atom_id res chain seq x y z
N MET A 1 -12.46 -34.83 4.91
CA MET A 1 -13.10 -33.62 4.36
C MET A 1 -12.19 -32.44 4.69
N LYS A 2 -11.51 -31.86 3.70
CA LYS A 2 -10.73 -30.63 3.88
C LYS A 2 -11.71 -29.47 3.86
N ILE A 3 -11.87 -28.78 4.98
CA ILE A 3 -12.64 -27.55 5.05
C ILE A 3 -11.69 -26.45 4.62
N GLU A 4 -11.81 -26.03 3.35
CA GLU A 4 -11.16 -24.83 2.83
C GLU A 4 -11.91 -23.64 3.43
N GLU A 5 -11.41 -23.10 4.54
CA GLU A 5 -11.93 -21.85 5.11
C GLU A 5 -11.52 -20.69 4.20
N GLN A 6 -12.37 -20.40 3.22
CA GLN A 6 -12.26 -19.21 2.40
C GLN A 6 -12.62 -17.99 3.25
N ALA A 7 -11.62 -17.40 3.90
CA ALA A 7 -11.76 -16.13 4.60
C ALA A 7 -12.09 -15.02 3.60
N GLN A 8 -13.39 -14.79 3.37
CA GLN A 8 -13.89 -13.63 2.64
C GLN A 8 -13.56 -12.37 3.44
N SER A 9 -12.51 -11.65 3.03
CA SER A 9 -12.18 -10.35 3.56
C SER A 9 -13.32 -9.38 3.26
N THR A 10 -14.17 -9.12 4.25
CA THR A 10 -15.22 -8.12 4.18
C THR A 10 -14.56 -6.74 4.15
N THR A 11 -14.50 -6.14 2.95
CA THR A 11 -13.93 -4.80 2.76
C THR A 11 -14.79 -3.76 3.49
N LYS A 12 -14.44 -3.47 4.74
CA LYS A 12 -14.95 -2.30 5.47
C LYS A 12 -14.58 -1.07 4.63
N LYS A 13 -15.54 -0.20 4.31
CA LYS A 13 -15.33 1.01 3.50
C LYS A 13 -14.29 1.92 4.17
N GLN A 14 -13.03 1.82 3.77
CA GLN A 14 -11.97 2.72 4.20
C GLN A 14 -11.99 4.01 3.36
N THR A 15 -11.54 5.13 3.92
CA THR A 15 -11.54 6.45 3.26
C THR A 15 -10.77 6.50 1.93
N HIS A 16 -9.95 5.48 1.66
CA HIS A 16 -9.07 5.40 0.48
C HIS A 16 -9.46 4.27 -0.50
N THR A 17 -10.73 3.82 -0.52
CA THR A 17 -11.23 2.80 -1.48
C THR A 17 -11.07 3.19 -2.95
N HIS A 18 -10.92 4.49 -3.26
CA HIS A 18 -10.70 5.00 -4.61
C HIS A 18 -9.25 4.84 -5.10
N ILE A 19 -8.31 4.56 -4.20
CA ILE A 19 -6.91 4.36 -4.54
C ILE A 19 -6.76 2.94 -5.09
N LYS A 20 -6.24 2.82 -6.32
CA LYS A 20 -6.06 1.54 -7.03
C LYS A 20 -4.59 1.17 -7.29
N GLY A 21 -3.67 2.06 -6.94
CA GLY A 21 -2.24 1.92 -7.20
C GLY A 21 -1.52 3.27 -7.11
N LEU A 22 -0.23 3.32 -7.45
CA LEU A 22 0.58 4.56 -7.36
C LEU A 22 0.46 5.49 -8.58
N GLY A 23 -0.03 5.01 -9.72
CA GLY A 23 -0.24 5.84 -10.92
C GLY A 23 1.07 6.31 -11.58
N LEU A 24 2.04 5.41 -11.70
CA LEU A 24 3.34 5.67 -12.33
C LEU A 24 3.38 5.10 -13.75
N GLU A 25 4.14 5.76 -14.64
CA GLU A 25 4.51 5.20 -15.94
C GLU A 25 5.63 4.16 -15.81
N THR A 26 5.92 3.45 -16.91
CA THR A 26 7.02 2.46 -16.97
C THR A 26 8.39 3.07 -16.70
N ASN A 27 8.53 4.38 -16.92
CA ASN A 27 9.77 5.13 -16.68
C ASN A 27 9.92 5.57 -15.21
N GLY A 28 8.94 5.27 -14.36
CA GLY A 28 8.92 5.68 -12.94
C GLY A 28 8.37 7.09 -12.72
N THR A 29 8.01 7.84 -13.77
CA THR A 29 7.43 9.18 -13.69
C THR A 29 5.98 9.13 -13.20
N ALA A 30 5.59 10.04 -12.32
CA ALA A 30 4.21 10.12 -11.84
C ALA A 30 3.28 10.82 -12.83
N ILE A 31 2.15 10.19 -13.13
CA ILE A 31 1.10 10.79 -13.95
C ILE A 31 0.30 11.76 -13.05
N PRO A 32 0.03 13.01 -13.48
CA PRO A 32 -0.61 14.03 -12.64
C PRO A 32 -1.98 13.64 -12.07
N LEU A 33 -2.72 12.78 -12.79
CA LEU A 33 -4.04 12.28 -12.42
C LEU A 33 -4.15 10.80 -12.79
N ALA A 34 -3.84 9.90 -11.86
CA ALA A 34 -3.89 8.46 -12.10
C ALA A 34 -4.13 7.66 -10.81
N ALA A 35 -4.74 6.48 -10.95
CA ALA A 35 -4.94 5.49 -9.89
C ALA A 35 -5.61 6.00 -8.59
N GLY A 36 -6.34 7.12 -8.65
CA GLY A 36 -7.00 7.75 -7.51
C GLY A 36 -6.18 8.84 -6.83
N PHE A 37 -4.94 9.08 -7.26
CA PHE A 37 -4.10 10.20 -6.81
C PHE A 37 -4.25 11.42 -7.73
N VAL A 38 -4.17 12.61 -7.11
CA VAL A 38 -4.12 13.90 -7.80
C VAL A 38 -2.92 14.67 -7.26
N GLY A 39 -1.95 14.97 -8.13
CA GLY A 39 -0.71 15.65 -7.72
C GLY A 39 0.22 14.81 -6.85
N GLN A 40 1.06 15.47 -6.04
CA GLN A 40 2.09 14.83 -5.20
C GLN A 40 3.06 13.92 -5.98
N SER A 41 3.45 14.36 -7.19
CA SER A 41 4.30 13.59 -8.11
C SER A 41 5.57 13.06 -7.44
N ALA A 42 6.29 13.91 -6.71
CA ALA A 42 7.52 13.51 -6.03
C ALA A 42 7.32 12.38 -5.00
N ALA A 43 6.19 12.38 -4.28
CA ALA A 43 5.90 11.34 -3.30
C ALA A 43 5.50 10.01 -3.95
N SER A 44 4.75 10.08 -5.06
CA SER A 44 4.41 8.90 -5.86
C SER A 44 5.64 8.29 -6.52
N GLU A 45 6.53 9.09 -7.11
CA GLU A 45 7.79 8.64 -7.72
C GLU A 45 8.71 7.98 -6.68
N ALA A 46 8.88 8.61 -5.52
CA ALA A 46 9.65 8.03 -4.41
C ALA A 46 9.04 6.70 -3.92
N SER A 47 7.71 6.61 -3.89
CA SER A 47 7.00 5.38 -3.54
C SER A 47 7.21 4.27 -4.59
N GLY A 48 7.31 4.63 -5.87
CA GLY A 48 7.67 3.72 -6.96
C GLY A 48 9.07 3.13 -6.78
N LEU A 49 10.05 3.98 -6.49
CA LEU A 49 11.42 3.52 -6.19
C LEU A 49 11.44 2.55 -5.00
N VAL A 50 10.62 2.81 -3.97
CA VAL A 50 10.49 1.90 -2.83
C VAL A 50 9.90 0.57 -3.26
N VAL A 51 8.84 0.55 -4.06
CA VAL A 51 8.26 -0.69 -4.61
C VAL A 51 9.32 -1.48 -5.39
N ASP A 52 10.13 -0.80 -6.20
CA ASP A 52 11.21 -1.46 -6.95
C ASP A 52 12.29 -2.02 -6.02
N MET A 53 12.68 -1.29 -4.97
CA MET A 53 13.60 -1.81 -3.97
C MET A 53 13.03 -3.01 -3.20
N ILE A 54 11.72 -3.03 -2.93
CA ILE A 54 11.02 -4.17 -2.31
C ILE A 54 11.05 -5.38 -3.26
N ARG A 55 10.72 -5.18 -4.55
CA ARG A 55 10.76 -6.22 -5.59
C ARG A 55 12.18 -6.78 -5.76
N GLN A 56 13.20 -5.93 -5.65
CA GLN A 56 14.63 -6.31 -5.67
C GLN A 56 15.15 -6.89 -4.34
N LYS A 57 14.32 -7.01 -3.30
CA LYS A 57 14.68 -7.47 -1.94
C LYS A 57 15.80 -6.64 -1.26
N LYS A 58 16.00 -5.38 -1.67
CA LYS A 58 17.02 -4.46 -1.12
C LYS A 58 16.50 -3.58 0.02
N MET A 59 15.24 -3.72 0.39
CA MET A 59 14.61 -2.97 1.50
C MET A 59 14.81 -3.59 2.89
N ALA A 60 15.46 -4.75 3.01
CA ALA A 60 15.72 -5.36 4.31
C ALA A 60 16.48 -4.40 5.24
N GLY A 61 15.97 -4.17 6.45
CA GLY A 61 16.57 -3.28 7.45
C GLY A 61 16.40 -1.79 7.19
N ARG A 62 15.55 -1.38 6.24
CA ARG A 62 15.27 0.03 5.94
C ARG A 62 13.84 0.40 6.35
N ALA A 63 13.69 1.59 6.94
CA ALA A 63 12.39 2.16 7.28
C ALA A 63 12.07 3.34 6.35
N LEU A 64 10.79 3.49 6.00
CA LEU A 64 10.28 4.62 5.23
C LEU A 64 9.36 5.46 6.13
N LEU A 65 9.64 6.74 6.26
CA LEU A 65 8.83 7.69 7.04
C LEU A 65 8.15 8.66 6.09
N PHE A 66 6.82 8.74 6.20
CA PHE A 66 6.03 9.78 5.52
C PHE A 66 5.68 10.88 6.52
N ALA A 67 6.07 12.14 6.26
CA ALA A 67 5.86 13.28 7.15
C ALA A 67 4.78 14.26 6.65
N GLY A 68 4.11 14.97 7.57
CA GLY A 68 3.08 16.01 7.30
C GLY A 68 1.68 15.72 7.89
N PRO A 69 0.74 16.66 7.96
CA PRO A 69 -0.67 16.38 8.26
C PRO A 69 -1.54 16.44 7.00
N GLY A 70 -2.53 15.55 6.86
CA GLY A 70 -3.54 15.63 5.78
C GLY A 70 -3.09 15.41 4.33
N THR A 71 -1.79 15.21 4.06
CA THR A 71 -1.20 15.12 2.71
C THR A 71 -1.32 13.75 2.02
N GLY A 72 -2.28 12.91 2.40
CA GLY A 72 -2.50 11.62 1.71
C GLY A 72 -1.46 10.52 1.99
N LYS A 73 -0.74 10.57 3.11
CA LYS A 73 0.27 9.54 3.47
C LYS A 73 -0.29 8.14 3.63
N THR A 74 -1.46 8.04 4.26
CA THR A 74 -2.17 6.76 4.38
C THR A 74 -2.59 6.25 3.01
N ALA A 75 -2.98 7.16 2.10
CA ALA A 75 -3.26 6.80 0.71
C ALA A 75 -1.99 6.27 0.01
N LEU A 76 -0.84 6.92 0.16
CA LEU A 76 0.45 6.46 -0.41
C LEU A 76 0.83 5.06 0.10
N ALA A 77 0.71 4.83 1.41
CA ALA A 77 0.97 3.51 2.00
C ALA A 77 0.03 2.43 1.42
N LEU A 78 -1.25 2.76 1.23
CA LEU A 78 -2.22 1.88 0.56
C LEU A 78 -1.91 1.69 -0.93
N GLY A 79 -1.44 2.72 -1.62
CA GLY A 79 -1.00 2.63 -3.02
C GLY A 79 0.18 1.68 -3.19
N ILE A 80 1.19 1.78 -2.32
CA ILE A 80 2.32 0.84 -2.26
C ILE A 80 1.84 -0.58 -1.99
N SER A 81 0.92 -0.76 -1.04
CA SER A 81 0.33 -2.07 -0.76
C SER A 81 -0.37 -2.67 -1.98
N GLN A 82 -1.12 -1.87 -2.73
CA GLN A 82 -1.82 -2.35 -3.92
C GLN A 82 -0.86 -2.72 -5.06
N GLU A 83 0.25 -1.99 -5.19
CA GLU A 83 1.30 -2.28 -6.17
C GLU A 83 2.09 -3.57 -5.85
N LEU A 84 2.02 -4.04 -4.60
CA LEU A 84 2.65 -5.27 -4.11
C LEU A 84 1.66 -6.45 -3.97
N ALA A 85 0.36 -6.23 -4.23
CA ALA A 85 -0.81 -6.92 -3.67
C ALA A 85 -0.91 -8.45 -3.78
N SER A 86 0.00 -9.16 -4.45
CA SER A 86 -0.09 -10.62 -4.60
C SER A 86 0.97 -11.42 -3.86
N LYS A 87 2.05 -10.79 -3.36
CA LYS A 87 3.18 -11.53 -2.76
C LYS A 87 3.59 -11.07 -1.36
N VAL A 88 3.12 -9.92 -0.90
CA VAL A 88 3.56 -9.34 0.37
C VAL A 88 2.36 -9.12 1.28
N PRO A 89 2.29 -9.75 2.46
CA PRO A 89 1.22 -9.49 3.41
C PRO A 89 1.34 -8.04 3.90
N PHE A 90 0.36 -7.22 3.56
CA PHE A 90 0.25 -5.85 4.05
C PHE A 90 -0.89 -5.78 5.06
N CYS A 91 -0.63 -5.21 6.24
CA CYS A 91 -1.65 -5.03 7.27
C CYS A 91 -2.15 -3.57 7.25
N PRO A 92 -3.28 -3.27 6.58
CA PRO A 92 -3.82 -1.91 6.54
C PRO A 92 -4.50 -1.48 7.85
N GLN A 93 -4.70 -2.37 8.83
CA GLN A 93 -5.38 -2.07 10.08
C GLN A 93 -4.65 -2.60 11.32
N TRP A 94 -4.19 -1.66 12.17
CA TRP A 94 -3.70 -1.92 13.53
C TRP A 94 -4.83 -2.11 14.57
N LEU A 95 -6.01 -2.59 14.15
CA LEU A 95 -7.16 -2.77 15.05
C LEU A 95 -7.95 -4.04 14.76
N ASP A 96 -7.28 -5.09 14.26
CA ASP A 96 -7.83 -6.43 14.40
C ASP A 96 -7.40 -6.99 15.76
N GLN A 97 -8.26 -6.78 16.77
CA GLN A 97 -8.18 -7.39 18.10
C GLN A 97 -7.99 -8.93 18.05
N LYS A 98 -8.16 -9.59 16.90
CA LYS A 98 -7.90 -11.03 16.77
C LYS A 98 -6.42 -11.42 16.95
N CYS A 99 -5.46 -10.51 16.77
CA CYS A 99 -4.05 -10.83 17.02
C CYS A 99 -3.66 -10.83 18.52
N ILE A 100 -4.48 -10.27 19.41
CA ILE A 100 -4.17 -10.25 20.86
C ILE A 100 -4.62 -11.56 21.55
N HIS A 101 -5.46 -12.39 20.92
CA HIS A 101 -5.96 -13.64 21.49
C HIS A 101 -5.23 -14.92 21.04
N GLN A 102 -4.11 -14.81 20.32
CA GLN A 102 -3.23 -15.96 20.00
C GLN A 102 -1.86 -15.88 20.67
N ARG A 103 -1.80 -15.30 21.88
CA ARG A 103 -0.71 -15.55 22.82
C ARG A 103 -1.25 -16.20 24.08
#